data_AF-A0A2D6MFK2-F1
#
_entry.id   AF-A0A2D6MFK2-F1
#
_cell.length_a   1.000
_cell.length_b   1.000
_cell.length_c   1.000
_cell.angle_alpha   90.00
_cell.angle_beta   90.00
_cell.angle_gamma   90.00
#
_symmetry.space_group_name_H-M   'P 1'
#
loop_
_entity.id
_entity.type
_entity.pdbx_description
1 polymer ?
#
loop_
_entity_poly.entity_id
_entity_poly.type
_entity_poly.pdbx_seq_one_letter_code
_entity_poly.pdbx_strand_id
1 'polypeptide(L)'
;MAYRPKKPNRYKGNQIIINSDRLLFNAKDDSILIIANESVGISTNGTFNVDSGSETIINSPEIYLGLDAVEPVVLGDTLLGLLEELCDGLLAETHPTPLGPSGPPINSSTYSSIKSRLKEFLSPQNYTL
;
A
#
# COMPACT_ATOMS: atom_id res chain seq x y z
N MET A 1 6.88 7.04 -22.07
CA MET A 1 7.81 5.89 -21.97
C MET A 1 8.81 6.19 -20.88
N ALA A 2 8.97 5.31 -19.89
CA ALA A 2 9.98 5.50 -18.84
C ALA A 2 11.38 5.56 -19.47
N TYR A 3 12.19 6.52 -19.04
CA TYR A 3 13.60 6.59 -19.45
C TYR A 3 14.30 5.28 -19.09
N ARG A 4 14.98 4.68 -20.06
CA ARG A 4 15.75 3.44 -19.88
C ARG A 4 17.23 3.76 -20.09
N PRO A 5 18.04 3.79 -19.02
CA PRO A 5 19.46 4.03 -19.14
C PRO A 5 20.11 3.01 -20.10
N LYS A 6 21.05 3.47 -20.93
CA LYS A 6 21.88 2.56 -21.73
C LYS A 6 22.72 1.72 -20.77
N LYS A 7 22.84 0.40 -21.04
CA LYS A 7 23.71 -0.49 -20.26
C LYS A 7 25.13 0.12 -20.16
N PRO A 8 25.83 -0.01 -19.02
CA PRO A 8 27.14 0.63 -18.82
C PRO A 8 28.14 0.37 -19.96
N ASN A 9 28.21 -0.88 -20.44
CA ASN A 9 29.10 -1.28 -21.53
C ASN A 9 28.74 -0.72 -22.92
N ARG A 10 27.61 -0.03 -23.06
CA ARG A 10 27.16 0.61 -24.31
C ARG A 10 27.02 2.13 -24.18
N TYR A 11 27.23 2.67 -22.98
CA TYR A 11 27.22 4.12 -22.75
C TYR A 11 28.56 4.71 -23.20
N LYS A 12 28.52 5.74 -24.04
CA LYS A 12 29.71 6.30 -24.71
C LYS A 12 30.18 7.64 -24.14
N GLY A 13 29.44 8.23 -23.20
CA GLY A 13 29.79 9.49 -22.55
C GLY A 13 30.62 9.28 -21.28
N ASN A 14 30.96 10.38 -20.61
CA ASN A 14 31.65 10.33 -19.32
C ASN A 14 30.78 9.61 -18.28
N GLN A 15 31.36 8.62 -17.60
CA GLN A 15 30.67 7.80 -16.62
C GLN A 15 31.62 7.46 -15.47
N ILE A 16 31.06 7.43 -14.27
CA ILE A 16 31.70 6.85 -13.08
C ILE A 16 30.98 5.56 -12.74
N ILE A 17 31.73 4.50 -12.44
CA ILE A 17 31.22 3.22 -11.94
C ILE A 17 31.91 2.93 -10.62
N ILE A 18 31.13 2.71 -9.57
CA ILE A 18 31.63 2.31 -8.25
C ILE A 18 31.17 0.87 -8.02
N ASN A 19 32.12 -0.05 -7.88
CA ASN A 19 31.86 -1.45 -7.59
C ASN A 19 32.67 -1.86 -6.36
N SER A 20 32.01 -2.40 -5.34
CA SER A 20 32.59 -2.72 -4.05
C SER A 20 31.71 -3.78 -3.38
N ASP A 21 32.29 -4.54 -2.45
CA ASP A 21 31.51 -5.43 -1.56
C ASP A 21 30.52 -4.62 -0.72
N ARG A 22 30.86 -3.37 -0.39
CA ARG A 22 30.01 -2.47 0.39
C ARG A 22 30.18 -1.01 -0.01
N LEU A 23 29.06 -0.29 -0.07
CA LEU A 23 29.00 1.17 -0.18
C LEU A 23 28.18 1.72 1.00
N LEU A 24 28.72 2.74 1.67
CA LEU A 24 28.06 3.45 2.76
C LEU A 24 28.15 4.95 2.48
N PHE A 25 26.99 5.59 2.32
CA PHE A 25 26.86 7.03 2.25
C PHE A 25 26.25 7.50 3.57
N ASN A 26 26.99 8.31 4.33
CA ASN A 26 26.55 8.77 5.65
C ASN A 26 26.86 10.26 5.84
N ALA A 27 25.81 11.05 6.07
CA ALA A 27 25.90 12.44 6.49
C ALA A 27 25.42 12.52 7.95
N LYS A 28 26.31 12.87 8.88
CA LYS A 28 26.00 12.86 10.33
C LYS A 28 25.14 14.03 10.78
N ASP A 29 25.35 15.20 10.17
CA ASP A 29 24.81 16.47 10.69
C ASP A 29 23.85 17.16 9.70
N ASP A 30 23.82 16.74 8.44
CA ASP A 30 23.09 17.41 7.37
C ASP A 30 22.41 16.38 6.44
N SER A 31 22.72 16.37 5.13
CA SER A 31 21.89 15.72 4.12
C SER A 31 22.68 14.90 3.11
N ILE A 32 22.02 13.88 2.55
CA ILE A 32 22.43 13.17 1.34
C ILE A 32 21.42 13.53 0.26
N LEU A 33 21.90 14.11 -0.84
CA LEU A 33 21.05 14.48 -1.98
C LEU A 33 21.41 13.59 -3.18
N ILE A 34 20.42 12.84 -3.70
CA ILE A 34 20.56 12.00 -4.89
C ILE A 34 19.69 12.60 -5.99
N ILE A 35 20.33 13.26 -6.97
CA ILE A 35 19.67 14.05 -8.00
C ILE A 35 20.17 13.59 -9.37
N ALA A 36 19.26 13.42 -10.34
CA ALA A 36 19.60 13.11 -11.73
C ALA A 36 18.69 13.89 -12.70
N ASN A 37 19.21 14.24 -13.87
CA ASN A 37 18.42 14.92 -14.91
C ASN A 37 17.32 14.03 -15.52
N GLU A 38 17.62 12.73 -15.68
CA GLU A 38 16.74 11.80 -16.39
C GLU A 38 16.08 10.76 -15.46
N SER A 39 16.86 10.07 -14.60
CA SER A 39 16.31 9.03 -13.71
C SER A 39 17.25 8.67 -12.56
N VAL A 40 16.67 8.36 -11.40
CA VAL A 40 17.34 7.64 -10.30
C VAL A 40 16.73 6.24 -10.23
N GLY A 41 17.56 5.22 -10.40
CA GLY A 41 17.13 3.82 -10.29
C GLY A 41 17.73 3.18 -9.04
N ILE A 42 16.88 2.63 -8.18
CA ILE A 42 17.29 1.82 -7.03
C ILE A 42 16.70 0.44 -7.26
N SER A 43 17.57 -0.56 -7.27
CA SER A 43 17.18 -1.95 -7.42
C SER A 43 18.03 -2.79 -6.50
N THR A 44 17.42 -3.83 -5.96
CA THR A 44 18.00 -4.73 -4.97
C THR A 44 17.39 -6.09 -5.22
N ASN A 45 18.19 -7.14 -5.09
CA ASN A 45 17.67 -8.51 -5.11
C ASN A 45 16.95 -8.85 -3.78
N GLY A 46 17.32 -8.14 -2.71
CA GLY A 46 16.73 -8.28 -1.38
C GLY A 46 15.63 -7.25 -1.16
N THR A 47 15.69 -6.54 -0.03
CA THR A 47 14.69 -5.51 0.33
C THR A 47 15.18 -4.10 0.01
N PHE A 48 14.22 -3.21 -0.27
CA PHE A 48 14.41 -1.77 -0.34
C PHE A 48 13.72 -1.14 0.88
N ASN A 49 14.51 -0.51 1.75
CA ASN A 49 14.02 0.05 3.02
C ASN A 49 14.13 1.58 2.96
N VAL A 50 13.02 2.26 3.26
CA VAL A 50 12.92 3.73 3.29
C VAL A 50 12.28 4.10 4.62
N ASP A 51 13.10 4.57 5.54
CA ASP A 51 12.69 4.93 6.89
C ASP A 51 12.91 6.43 7.11
N SER A 52 11.87 7.13 7.57
CA SER A 52 11.93 8.53 7.96
C SER A 52 11.47 8.66 9.41
N GLY A 53 12.20 9.44 10.22
CA GLY A 53 11.80 9.73 11.61
C GLY A 53 10.58 10.67 11.71
N SER A 54 10.09 11.16 10.57
CA SER A 54 8.90 11.99 10.44
C SER A 54 8.17 11.54 9.17
N GLU A 55 7.96 12.45 8.23
CA GLU A 55 7.25 12.19 6.99
C GLU A 55 8.16 11.52 5.96
N THR A 56 7.61 10.51 5.28
CA THR A 56 8.19 10.01 4.02
C THR A 56 7.42 10.65 2.89
N ILE A 57 8.04 11.64 2.24
CA ILE A 57 7.41 12.37 1.15
C ILE A 57 7.85 11.74 -0.17
N ILE A 58 7.01 10.84 -0.70
CA ILE A 58 7.15 10.34 -2.07
C ILE A 58 6.33 11.26 -2.97
N ASN A 59 6.98 12.31 -3.46
CA ASN A 59 6.35 13.25 -4.37
C ASN A 59 6.70 12.90 -5.81
N SER A 60 5.73 12.36 -6.52
CA SER A 60 5.87 12.00 -7.92
C SER A 60 4.53 12.10 -8.61
N PRO A 61 4.52 12.40 -9.93
CA PRO A 61 3.29 12.33 -10.71
C PRO A 61 2.58 10.96 -10.63
N GLU A 62 3.32 9.84 -10.55
CA GLU A 62 2.77 8.47 -10.45
C GLU A 62 3.66 7.55 -9.58
N ILE A 63 3.05 6.63 -8.83
CA ILE A 63 3.71 5.60 -8.00
C ILE A 63 3.21 4.22 -8.44
N TYR A 64 4.12 3.34 -8.84
CA TYR A 64 3.81 1.95 -9.20
C TYR A 64 4.26 1.00 -8.08
N LEU A 65 3.32 0.21 -7.54
CA LEU A 65 3.57 -0.79 -6.51
C LEU A 65 3.52 -2.19 -7.13
N GLY A 66 4.69 -2.76 -7.43
CA GLY A 66 4.83 -4.07 -8.07
C GLY A 66 4.84 -3.98 -9.61
N LEU A 67 5.95 -4.37 -10.22
CA LEU A 67 6.13 -4.35 -11.68
C LEU A 67 5.50 -5.57 -12.39
N ASP A 68 5.28 -6.67 -11.64
CA ASP A 68 4.72 -7.95 -12.10
C ASP A 68 3.63 -8.50 -11.15
N ALA A 69 2.93 -7.64 -10.42
CA ALA A 69 1.91 -8.07 -9.46
C ALA A 69 0.83 -8.94 -10.14
N VAL A 70 0.51 -10.10 -9.53
CA VAL A 70 -0.48 -11.06 -10.07
C VAL A 70 -1.87 -10.93 -9.44
N GLU A 71 -2.00 -10.08 -8.40
CA GLU A 71 -3.27 -9.74 -7.76
C GLU A 71 -3.23 -8.33 -7.15
N PRO A 72 -4.38 -7.63 -7.06
CA PRO A 72 -4.43 -6.22 -6.72
C PRO A 72 -4.29 -5.94 -5.22
N VAL A 73 -3.79 -4.74 -4.89
CA VAL A 73 -3.92 -4.14 -3.55
C VAL A 73 -5.41 -3.99 -3.22
N VAL A 74 -5.76 -4.21 -1.95
CA VAL A 74 -7.17 -4.25 -1.50
C VAL A 74 -7.79 -2.85 -1.47
N LEU A 75 -9.00 -2.71 -2.01
CA LEU A 75 -9.78 -1.47 -2.03
C LEU A 75 -10.42 -1.19 -0.66
N GLY A 76 -9.83 -0.27 0.11
CA GLY A 76 -10.28 0.06 1.48
C GLY A 76 -11.78 0.34 1.61
N ASP A 77 -12.34 1.21 0.76
CA ASP A 77 -13.76 1.59 0.81
C ASP A 77 -14.71 0.49 0.30
N THR A 78 -14.26 -0.32 -0.66
CA THR A 78 -15.06 -1.43 -1.19
C THR A 78 -15.10 -2.59 -0.20
N LEU A 79 -13.98 -2.86 0.47
CA LEU A 79 -13.94 -3.79 1.58
C LEU A 79 -14.83 -3.32 2.72
N LEU A 80 -14.79 -2.01 3.01
CA LEU A 80 -15.67 -1.38 3.99
C LEU A 80 -17.16 -1.59 3.64
N GLY A 81 -17.59 -1.27 2.42
CA GLY A 81 -18.98 -1.45 1.98
C GLY A 81 -19.44 -2.91 2.01
N LEU A 82 -18.59 -3.85 1.56
CA LEU A 82 -18.86 -5.28 1.65
C LEU A 82 -19.07 -5.74 3.10
N LEU A 83 -18.32 -5.18 4.05
CA LEU A 83 -18.45 -5.49 5.46
C LEU A 83 -19.70 -4.84 6.07
N GLU A 84 -20.10 -3.66 5.60
CA GLU A 84 -21.35 -3.01 6.00
C GLU A 84 -22.57 -3.83 5.53
N GLU A 85 -22.59 -4.30 4.28
CA GLU A 85 -23.64 -5.17 3.73
C GLU A 85 -23.71 -6.52 4.43
N LEU A 86 -22.55 -7.11 4.75
CA LEU A 86 -22.48 -8.35 5.51
C LEU A 86 -23.09 -8.17 6.91
N CYS A 87 -22.82 -7.05 7.58
CA CYS A 87 -23.42 -6.73 8.87
C CYS A 87 -24.95 -6.57 8.77
N ASP A 88 -25.45 -5.93 7.71
CA ASP A 88 -26.89 -5.79 7.48
C ASP A 88 -27.57 -7.16 7.23
N GLY A 89 -26.90 -8.05 6.49
CA GLY A 89 -27.36 -9.42 6.28
C GLY A 89 -27.51 -10.20 7.59
N LEU A 90 -26.51 -10.10 8.47
CA LEU A 90 -26.52 -10.76 9.78
C LEU A 90 -27.56 -10.15 10.73
N LEU A 91 -27.81 -8.84 10.64
CA LEU A 91 -28.87 -8.18 11.40
C LEU A 91 -30.27 -8.70 11.04
N ALA A 92 -30.47 -9.05 9.78
CA ALA A 92 -31.74 -9.49 9.22
C ALA A 92 -31.91 -11.02 9.18
N GLU A 93 -30.95 -11.79 9.67
CA GLU A 93 -30.96 -13.25 9.54
C GLU A 93 -32.10 -13.87 10.35
N THR A 94 -32.88 -14.73 9.69
CA THR A 94 -33.90 -15.55 10.34
C THR A 94 -33.81 -16.98 9.80
N HIS A 95 -34.11 -17.96 10.64
CA HIS A 95 -34.03 -19.36 10.28
C HIS A 95 -35.42 -20.00 10.24
N PRO A 96 -35.73 -20.82 9.24
CA PRO A 96 -36.98 -21.55 9.21
C PRO A 96 -37.02 -22.55 10.36
N THR A 97 -38.08 -22.49 11.18
CA THR A 97 -38.36 -23.47 12.23
C THR A 97 -39.68 -24.19 11.92
N PRO A 98 -39.97 -25.34 12.55
CA PRO A 98 -41.23 -26.07 12.33
C PRO A 98 -42.52 -25.27 12.61
N LEU A 99 -42.43 -24.12 13.29
CA LEU A 99 -43.56 -23.24 13.64
C LEU A 99 -43.54 -21.88 12.93
N GLY A 100 -42.64 -21.70 11.95
CA GLY A 100 -42.43 -20.43 11.24
C GLY A 100 -40.98 -19.92 11.37
N PRO A 101 -40.63 -18.77 10.74
CA PRO A 101 -39.30 -18.19 10.87
C PRO A 101 -38.96 -17.83 12.32
N SER A 102 -37.70 -18.00 12.72
CA SER A 102 -37.21 -17.47 14.00
C SER A 102 -37.32 -15.95 14.03
N GLY A 103 -37.31 -15.36 15.22
CA GLY A 103 -37.06 -13.93 15.36
C GLY A 103 -35.64 -13.56 14.87
N PRO A 104 -35.37 -12.26 14.67
CA PRO A 104 -34.02 -11.77 14.38
C PRO A 104 -33.03 -12.19 15.47
N PRO A 105 -31.71 -12.12 15.20
CA PRO A 105 -30.72 -12.56 16.16
C PRO A 105 -30.75 -11.70 17.42
N ILE A 106 -30.62 -12.36 18.58
CA ILE A 106 -30.52 -11.69 19.89
C ILE A 106 -29.30 -10.74 19.92
N ASN A 107 -28.28 -11.07 19.12
CA ASN A 107 -27.04 -10.30 18.99
C ASN A 107 -27.13 -9.15 17.98
N SER A 108 -28.32 -8.77 17.52
CA SER A 108 -28.51 -7.67 16.57
C SER A 108 -27.89 -6.35 17.04
N SER A 109 -27.97 -6.04 18.34
CA SER A 109 -27.28 -4.87 18.91
C SER A 109 -25.77 -4.91 18.70
N THR A 110 -25.19 -6.11 18.70
CA THR A 110 -23.75 -6.34 18.48
C THR A 110 -23.34 -6.05 17.04
N TYR A 111 -24.07 -6.54 16.04
CA TYR A 111 -23.73 -6.30 14.63
C TYR A 111 -23.87 -4.82 14.24
N SER A 112 -24.86 -4.11 14.79
CA SER A 112 -25.01 -2.66 14.60
C SER A 112 -23.83 -1.86 15.14
N SER A 113 -23.29 -2.27 16.30
CA SER A 113 -22.11 -1.64 16.88
C SER A 113 -20.82 -1.96 16.10
N ILE A 114 -20.73 -3.11 15.45
CA ILE A 114 -19.59 -3.46 14.58
C ILE A 114 -19.62 -2.56 13.34
N LYS A 115 -20.77 -2.47 12.69
CA LYS A 115 -20.97 -1.64 11.49
C LYS A 115 -20.56 -0.18 11.72
N SER A 116 -20.88 0.40 12.88
CA SER A 116 -20.57 1.80 13.18
C SER A 116 -19.07 2.10 13.27
N ARG A 117 -18.24 1.09 13.53
CA ARG A 117 -16.79 1.25 13.74
C ARG A 117 -15.97 1.00 12.47
N LEU A 118 -16.53 0.41 11.42
CA LEU A 118 -15.77 0.02 10.21
C LEU A 118 -15.09 1.21 9.51
N LYS A 119 -15.66 2.41 9.60
CA LYS A 119 -15.08 3.64 9.02
C LYS A 119 -13.78 4.07 9.69
N GLU A 120 -13.54 3.64 10.92
CA GLU A 120 -12.28 3.90 11.64
C GLU A 120 -11.11 3.05 11.11
N PHE A 121 -11.40 2.05 10.25
CA PHE A 121 -10.40 1.12 9.74
C PHE A 121 -9.76 1.58 8.42
N LEU A 122 -10.32 2.62 7.80
CA LEU A 122 -9.66 3.30 6.70
C LEU A 122 -8.45 4.04 7.25
N SER A 123 -7.29 3.89 6.61
CA SER A 123 -6.14 4.70 6.97
C SER A 123 -6.49 6.18 6.80
N PRO A 124 -6.29 7.03 7.82
CA PRO A 124 -6.57 8.46 7.71
C PRO A 124 -5.51 9.22 6.90
N GLN A 125 -4.40 8.56 6.55
CA GLN A 125 -3.25 9.18 5.89
C GLN A 125 -2.76 8.38 4.66
N ASN A 126 -2.97 7.06 4.63
CA ASN A 126 -2.52 6.18 3.55
C ASN A 126 -3.71 5.55 2.84
N TYR A 127 -4.26 6.27 1.87
CA TYR A 127 -5.36 5.78 1.05
C TYR A 127 -4.85 4.82 -0.04
N THR A 128 -5.46 3.65 -0.15
CA THR A 128 -5.43 2.82 -1.37
C THR A 128 -6.51 3.36 -2.32
N LEU A 129 -6.22 3.60 -3.59
CA LEU A 129 -7.28 3.79 -4.59
C LEU A 129 -8.00 2.47 -4.87
#